data_AF-A0A2J8U1E0-F1
#
_entry.id   AF-A0A2J8U1E0-F1
#
_cell.length_a   1.000
_cell.length_b   1.000
_cell.length_c   1.000
_cell.angle_alpha   90.00
_cell.angle_beta   90.00
_cell.angle_gamma   90.00
#
_symmetry.space_group_name_H-M   'P 1'
#
loop_
_entity.id
_entity.type
_entity.pdbx_description
1 polymer ?
#
loop_
_entity_poly.entity_id
_entity_poly.type
_entity_poly.pdbx_seq_one_letter_code
_entity_poly.pdbx_strand_id
1 'polypeptide(L)' 'MDTLDRVVKPKTKRAKRFLEKREPKLNENIKNAMLIKGGNANATVTQVLKDVEKYYKTF' A
#
# COMPACT_ATOMS: atom_id res chain seq x y z
N MET A 1 -15.96 -22.62 -10.47
CA MET A 1 -15.83 -21.15 -10.50
C MET A 1 -14.37 -20.83 -10.63
N ASP A 2 -13.95 -20.50 -11.84
CA ASP A 2 -12.55 -20.22 -12.16
C ASP A 2 -12.10 -18.94 -11.45
N THR A 3 -10.83 -18.84 -11.05
CA THR A 3 -10.34 -17.69 -10.27
C THR A 3 -10.48 -16.37 -11.03
N LEU A 4 -10.49 -16.44 -12.37
CA LEU A 4 -10.71 -15.34 -13.30
C LEU A 4 -12.15 -14.78 -13.26
N ASP A 5 -13.13 -15.59 -12.84
CA ASP A 5 -14.55 -15.23 -12.87
C ASP A 5 -14.94 -14.25 -11.74
N ARG A 6 -14.06 -14.07 -10.75
CA ARG A 6 -14.17 -13.06 -9.69
C ARG A 6 -13.52 -11.71 -10.04
N VAL A 7 -12.81 -11.62 -11.17
CA VAL A 7 -12.11 -10.40 -11.57
C VAL A 7 -13.08 -9.44 -12.23
N VAL A 8 -13.69 -8.57 -11.43
CA VAL A 8 -14.58 -7.51 -11.92
C VAL A 8 -13.78 -6.54 -12.79
N LYS A 9 -14.08 -6.51 -14.09
CA LYS A 9 -13.48 -5.55 -15.03
C LYS A 9 -13.79 -4.12 -14.58
N PRO A 10 -12.79 -3.22 -14.52
CA PRO A 10 -12.99 -1.86 -14.06
C PRO A 10 -13.89 -1.09 -15.05
N LYS A 11 -14.97 -0.51 -14.53
CA LYS A 11 -15.91 0.29 -15.35
C LYS A 11 -15.41 1.72 -15.61
N THR A 12 -14.47 2.22 -14.81
CA THR A 12 -13.97 3.61 -14.91
C THR A 12 -12.47 3.67 -15.18
N LYS A 13 -12.03 4.72 -15.89
CA LYS A 13 -10.59 4.98 -16.17
C LYS A 13 -9.75 5.10 -14.89
N ARG A 14 -10.35 5.57 -13.78
CA ARG A 14 -9.66 5.67 -12.47
C ARG A 14 -9.42 4.29 -11.87
N ALA A 15 -10.43 3.42 -11.87
CA ALA A 15 -10.30 2.05 -11.35
C ALA A 15 -9.31 1.23 -12.18
N LYS A 16 -9.31 1.40 -13.51
CA LYS A 16 -8.33 0.76 -14.41
C LYS A 16 -6.89 1.13 -14.03
N ARG A 17 -6.57 2.43 -13.93
CA ARG A 17 -5.24 2.91 -13.52
C ARG A 17 -4.80 2.41 -12.14
N PHE A 18 -5.74 2.25 -11.22
CA PHE A 18 -5.45 1.72 -9.89
C PHE A 18 -5.01 0.26 -9.91
N LEU A 19 -5.66 -0.58 -10.72
CA LEU A 19 -5.30 -1.98 -10.91
C LEU A 19 -3.96 -2.11 -11.66
N GLU A 20 -3.77 -1.37 -12.76
CA GLU A 20 -2.51 -1.34 -13.53
C GLU A 20 -1.31 -0.91 -12.67
N LYS A 21 -1.51 -0.02 -11.70
CA LYS A 21 -0.44 0.37 -10.76
C LYS A 21 -0.03 -0.77 -9.81
N ARG A 22 -0.93 -1.71 -9.53
CA ARG A 22 -0.74 -2.85 -8.61
C ARG A 22 -0.30 -4.13 -9.30
N GLU A 23 -0.44 -4.21 -10.62
CA GLU A 23 0.04 -5.35 -11.39
C GLU A 23 1.57 -5.47 -11.32
N PRO A 24 2.12 -6.70 -11.38
CA PRO A 24 3.56 -6.93 -11.46
C PRO A 24 4.18 -6.24 -12.69
N LYS A 25 5.39 -5.72 -12.54
CA LYS A 25 6.13 -5.01 -13.61
C LYS A 25 7.57 -5.52 -13.68
N LEU A 26 8.18 -5.41 -14.86
CA LEU A 26 9.59 -5.73 -15.05
C LEU A 26 10.51 -4.74 -14.32
N ASN A 27 10.19 -3.44 -14.40
CA ASN A 27 10.82 -2.41 -13.58
C ASN A 27 9.87 -2.05 -12.43
N GLU A 28 10.27 -2.36 -11.21
CA GLU A 28 9.43 -2.21 -10.02
C GLU A 28 9.22 -0.73 -9.64
N ASN A 29 8.06 -0.42 -9.07
CA ASN A 29 7.86 0.88 -8.43
C ASN A 29 8.51 0.87 -7.04
N ILE A 30 8.73 2.06 -6.46
CA ILE A 30 9.14 2.20 -5.04
C ILE A 30 8.10 1.50 -4.14
N LYS A 31 8.59 0.72 -3.18
CA LYS A 31 7.76 -0.03 -2.25
C LYS A 31 7.16 0.92 -1.20
N ASN A 32 5.83 0.88 -1.06
CA ASN A 32 5.15 1.65 -0.03
C ASN A 32 5.22 0.87 1.30
N ALA A 33 5.66 1.54 2.37
CA ALA A 33 5.62 0.98 3.72
C ALA A 33 4.25 1.21 4.38
N MET A 34 3.83 0.28 5.22
CA MET A 34 2.63 0.40 6.05
C MET A 34 3.03 0.35 7.52
N LEU A 35 2.85 1.46 8.24
CA LEU A 35 3.18 1.59 9.66
C LEU A 35 1.90 1.48 10.49
N ILE A 36 1.78 0.42 11.29
CA ILE A 36 0.57 0.14 12.09
C ILE A 36 0.93 0.10 13.57
N LYS A 37 0.21 0.88 14.37
CA LYS A 37 0.27 0.80 15.84
C LYS A 37 -0.59 -0.37 16.33
N GLY A 38 0.00 -1.31 17.07
CA GLY A 38 -0.75 -2.37 17.75
C GLY A 38 -1.56 -1.85 18.96
N GLY A 39 -2.53 -2.65 19.43
CA GLY A 39 -3.40 -2.26 20.56
C GLY A 39 -2.65 -1.96 21.86
N ASN A 40 -1.61 -2.75 22.17
CA ASN A 40 -0.79 -2.61 23.38
C ASN A 40 0.57 -1.95 23.10
N ALA A 41 0.62 -0.94 22.24
CA ALA A 41 1.86 -0.20 21.98
C ALA A 41 2.07 0.93 23.00
N ASN A 42 3.29 1.02 23.54
CA ASN A 42 3.68 2.07 24.48
C ASN A 42 3.94 3.43 23.78
N ALA A 43 4.16 4.48 24.58
CA ALA A 43 4.40 5.84 24.07
C ALA A 43 5.66 5.91 23.19
N THR A 44 6.73 5.21 23.57
CA THR A 44 7.99 5.16 22.81
C THR A 44 7.80 4.58 21.42
N VAL A 45 7.08 3.46 21.30
CA VAL A 45 6.76 2.84 20.00
C VAL A 45 5.94 3.81 19.14
N THR A 46 5.00 4.55 19.74
CA THR A 46 4.22 5.55 19.02
C THR A 46 5.08 6.69 18.50
N GLN A 47 6.07 7.15 19.29
CA GLN A 47 6.99 8.20 18.88
C GLN A 47 7.90 7.74 17.74
N VAL A 48 8.50 6.55 17.86
CA VAL A 48 9.33 5.96 16.80
C VAL A 48 8.56 5.81 15.50
N LEU A 49 7.30 5.34 15.55
CA LEU A 49 6.47 5.21 14.34
C LEU A 49 6.25 6.56 13.63
N LYS A 50 6.07 7.66 14.38
CA LYS A 50 5.94 9.01 13.80
C LYS A 50 7.23 9.51 13.18
N ASP A 51 8.35 9.28 13.85
CA ASP A 51 9.66 9.70 13.35
C ASP A 51 9.97 8.95 12.04
N VAL A 52 9.72 7.63 12.02
CA VAL A 52 9.86 6.79 10.83
C VAL A 52 8.93 7.25 9.70
N GLU A 53 7.65 7.54 9.98
CA GLU A 53 6.72 8.09 8.98
C GLU A 53 7.26 9.36 8.31
N LYS A 54 7.87 10.27 9.09
CA LYS A 54 8.47 11.51 8.57
C LYS A 54 9.60 11.24 7.60
N TYR A 55 10.48 10.27 7.89
CA TYR A 55 11.53 9.87 6.96
C TYR A 55 10.96 9.31 5.65
N TYR A 56 9.96 8.44 5.73
CA TYR A 56 9.34 7.83 4.54
C TYR A 56 8.50 8.78 3.68
N LYS A 57 8.11 9.97 4.17
CA LYS A 57 7.41 11.01 3.37
C LYS A 57 8.34 11.95 2.62
N THR A 58 9.61 12.01 3.02
CA THR A 58 10.57 13.02 2.53
C THR A 58 11.32 12.55 1.28
N PHE A 59 11.21 11.27 0.93
CA PHE A 59 11.76 10.63 -0.27
C PHE A 59 10.63 10.01 -1.10
#